data_AF-A0AAU8JHI6-F1
#
_entry.id   AF-A0AAU8JHI6-F1
#
_cell.length_a   1.000
_cell.length_b   1.000
_cell.length_c   1.000
_cell.angle_alpha   90.00
_cell.angle_beta   90.00
_cell.angle_gamma   90.00
#
_symmetry.space_group_name_H-M   'P 1'
#
loop_
_entity.id
_entity.type
_entity.pdbx_description
1 polymer ?
#
loop_
_entity_poly.entity_id
_entity_poly.type
_entity_poly.pdbx_seq_one_letter_code
_entity_poly.pdbx_strand_id
1 'polypeptide(L)'
;MFKQTVKLGIGVAAISSAGLGFLIEAPSAAAFVFNGATIEDISAQDVGKSFTVNFDGNVGGKNVNDLTSWAKFTLQSFTGTEAIFGIQLDNTSTGNITSRTSALGFNLDGAEIKSASVTGGVFANAHTNDSLPNGFGGIEACFINNKNNCKGGGGEGNQGGVSTADGVAAFTAKVQLTKSVQSFAMSNFGVRYQSINGGGFSGASGTGRGTPYYEPPAPKAIPEPSTVTALLVTGFAFLQQRRRKQVTK
;
A
#
# COMPACT_ATOMS: atom_id res chain seq x y z
N MET A 1 -8.89 -69.92 53.99
CA MET A 1 -7.94 -69.49 52.93
C MET A 1 -8.73 -69.00 51.73
N PHE A 2 -8.99 -67.69 51.66
CA PHE A 2 -9.65 -67.05 50.52
C PHE A 2 -8.91 -65.74 50.23
N LYS A 3 -8.46 -65.60 48.98
CA LYS A 3 -7.58 -64.53 48.51
C LYS A 3 -8.37 -63.21 48.38
N GLN A 4 -7.87 -62.16 49.01
CA GLN A 4 -8.22 -60.78 48.71
C GLN A 4 -7.65 -60.40 47.34
N THR A 5 -8.46 -59.77 46.49
CA THR A 5 -7.97 -59.03 45.32
C THR A 5 -8.60 -57.64 45.35
N VAL A 6 -7.82 -56.66 45.80
CA VAL A 6 -8.14 -55.23 45.73
C VAL A 6 -7.92 -54.79 44.30
N LYS A 7 -8.97 -54.33 43.61
CA LYS A 7 -8.85 -53.58 42.35
C LYS A 7 -9.06 -52.10 42.63
N LEU A 8 -7.98 -51.38 42.40
CA LEU A 8 -7.78 -49.93 42.45
C LEU A 8 -8.75 -49.21 41.50
N GLY A 9 -9.45 -48.20 42.00
CA GLY A 9 -10.06 -47.17 41.15
C GLY A 9 -9.01 -46.18 40.67
N ILE A 10 -9.22 -45.63 39.47
CA ILE A 10 -8.89 -44.27 39.03
C ILE A 10 -9.71 -44.08 37.74
N GLY A 11 -10.83 -43.36 37.85
CA GLY A 11 -11.58 -42.85 36.71
C GLY A 11 -11.15 -41.40 36.48
N VAL A 12 -10.32 -41.14 35.48
CA VAL A 12 -9.97 -39.78 35.06
C VAL A 12 -11.08 -39.27 34.15
N ALA A 13 -11.88 -38.34 34.66
CA ALA A 13 -12.76 -37.52 33.83
C ALA A 13 -11.90 -36.47 33.11
N ALA A 14 -11.66 -36.66 31.81
CA ALA A 14 -11.06 -35.65 30.96
C ALA A 14 -12.07 -34.53 30.72
N ILE A 15 -11.85 -33.38 31.37
CA ILE A 15 -12.60 -32.14 31.17
C ILE A 15 -12.11 -31.51 29.87
N SER A 16 -13.03 -31.36 28.92
CA SER A 16 -12.87 -30.67 27.66
C SER A 16 -12.65 -29.17 27.87
N SER A 17 -11.43 -28.69 27.62
CA SER A 17 -11.14 -27.27 27.46
C SER A 17 -11.42 -26.84 26.02
N ALA A 18 -12.61 -26.26 25.80
CA ALA A 18 -12.87 -25.46 24.61
C ALA A 18 -12.01 -24.18 24.70
N GLY A 19 -10.93 -24.16 23.93
CA GLY A 19 -10.05 -23.00 23.80
C GLY A 19 -10.80 -21.83 23.18
N LEU A 20 -10.79 -20.72 23.92
CA LEU A 20 -11.38 -19.43 23.59
C LEU A 20 -10.83 -18.90 22.27
N GLY A 21 -11.75 -18.36 21.45
CA GLY A 21 -11.45 -17.80 20.15
C GLY A 21 -10.48 -16.63 20.23
N PHE A 22 -9.54 -16.61 19.29
CA PHE A 22 -8.83 -15.40 18.92
C PHE A 22 -9.85 -14.44 18.30
N LEU A 23 -10.24 -13.41 19.05
CA LEU A 23 -10.70 -12.17 18.42
C LEU A 23 -9.47 -11.57 17.76
N ILE A 24 -9.29 -11.85 16.47
CA ILE A 24 -8.47 -11.01 15.61
C ILE A 24 -9.18 -9.67 15.60
N GLU A 25 -8.71 -8.72 16.39
CA GLU A 25 -9.04 -7.32 16.16
C GLU A 25 -8.58 -7.01 14.74
N ALA A 26 -9.54 -6.93 13.81
CA ALA A 26 -9.26 -6.36 12.51
C ALA A 26 -8.70 -4.96 12.78
N PRO A 27 -7.51 -4.60 12.29
CA PRO A 27 -7.03 -3.24 12.44
C PRO A 27 -8.14 -2.34 11.89
N SER A 28 -8.67 -1.48 12.76
CA SER A 28 -9.57 -0.42 12.34
C SER A 28 -8.82 0.39 11.30
N ALA A 29 -9.12 0.14 10.03
CA ALA A 29 -8.56 0.89 8.93
C ALA A 29 -9.13 2.31 9.04
N ALA A 30 -8.45 3.21 9.75
CA ALA A 30 -8.54 4.61 9.37
C ALA A 30 -8.05 4.63 7.91
N ALA A 31 -8.98 4.72 6.97
CA ALA A 31 -8.63 4.85 5.57
C ALA A 31 -7.98 6.22 5.39
N PHE A 32 -6.96 6.30 4.53
CA PHE A 32 -6.47 7.58 4.07
C PHE A 32 -7.63 8.45 3.58
N VAL A 33 -7.58 9.75 3.84
CA VAL A 33 -8.58 10.69 3.35
C VAL A 33 -8.18 11.12 1.95
N PHE A 34 -9.03 10.87 0.96
CA PHE A 34 -8.76 11.22 -0.43
C PHE A 34 -9.56 12.47 -0.80
N ASN A 35 -8.87 13.55 -1.17
CA ASN A 35 -9.49 14.78 -1.64
C ASN A 35 -8.96 15.09 -3.05
N GLY A 36 -9.65 14.56 -4.07
CA GLY A 36 -9.19 14.65 -5.46
C GLY A 36 -7.84 13.96 -5.67
N ALA A 37 -6.81 14.73 -6.04
CA ALA A 37 -5.45 14.22 -6.27
C ALA A 37 -4.57 14.22 -5.01
N THR A 38 -5.13 14.58 -3.85
CA THR A 38 -4.41 14.72 -2.58
C THR A 38 -4.82 13.62 -1.61
N ILE A 39 -3.82 13.10 -0.89
CA ILE A 39 -4.01 12.26 0.29
C ILE A 39 -3.85 13.14 1.52
N GLU A 40 -4.91 13.32 2.29
CA GLU A 40 -4.94 14.20 3.46
C GLU A 40 -4.74 13.43 4.78
N ASP A 41 -4.37 14.18 5.81
CA ASP A 41 -4.30 13.74 7.22
C ASP A 41 -3.44 12.49 7.48
N ILE A 42 -2.36 12.30 6.71
CA ILE A 42 -1.40 11.23 6.94
C ILE A 42 -0.72 11.43 8.29
N SER A 43 -0.87 10.48 9.19
CA SER A 43 -0.42 10.59 10.58
C SER A 43 0.22 9.28 11.10
N ALA A 44 0.63 9.29 12.38
CA ALA A 44 1.18 8.09 13.03
C ALA A 44 0.17 6.94 13.12
N GLN A 45 -1.14 7.22 13.03
CA GLN A 45 -2.19 6.20 13.03
C GLN A 45 -2.26 5.42 11.71
N ASP A 46 -1.58 5.90 10.67
CA ASP A 46 -1.59 5.30 9.33
C ASP A 46 -0.36 4.43 9.07
N VAL A 47 0.52 4.28 10.07
CA VAL A 47 1.66 3.37 9.98
C VAL A 47 1.17 1.94 9.73
N GLY A 48 1.76 1.29 8.74
CA GLY A 48 1.40 -0.03 8.23
C GLY A 48 0.32 -0.01 7.14
N LYS A 49 -0.33 1.12 6.88
CA LYS A 49 -1.36 1.25 5.82
C LYS A 49 -0.75 1.66 4.50
N SER A 50 -1.48 1.40 3.41
CA SER A 50 -1.06 1.74 2.06
C SER A 50 -2.13 2.43 1.24
N PHE A 51 -1.71 3.26 0.30
CA PHE A 51 -2.54 3.79 -0.79
C PHE A 51 -1.82 3.60 -2.13
N THR A 52 -2.60 3.55 -3.21
CA THR A 52 -2.06 3.41 -4.57
C THR A 52 -2.28 4.69 -5.35
N VAL A 53 -1.35 5.03 -6.23
CA VAL A 53 -1.43 6.15 -7.17
C VAL A 53 -1.22 5.60 -8.56
N ASN A 54 -2.18 5.84 -9.46
CA ASN A 54 -2.09 5.50 -10.87
C ASN A 54 -1.57 6.70 -11.64
N PHE A 55 -0.65 6.49 -12.57
CA PHE A 55 -0.08 7.54 -13.40
C PHE A 55 -0.52 7.36 -14.84
N ASP A 56 -0.99 8.45 -15.43
CA ASP A 56 -1.18 8.55 -16.88
C ASP A 56 0.17 8.79 -17.59
N GLY A 57 0.14 8.91 -18.92
CA GLY A 57 1.31 9.18 -19.73
C GLY A 57 1.08 10.36 -20.66
N ASN A 58 2.05 11.28 -20.69
CA ASN A 58 2.04 12.42 -21.59
C ASN A 58 3.41 12.61 -22.24
N VAL A 59 3.41 12.83 -23.56
CA VAL A 59 4.61 13.14 -24.35
C VAL A 59 4.37 14.42 -25.13
N GLY A 60 5.21 15.44 -24.90
CA GLY A 60 5.11 16.72 -25.61
C GLY A 60 3.79 17.47 -25.38
N GLY A 61 3.20 17.35 -24.19
CA GLY A 61 1.92 17.99 -23.83
C GLY A 61 0.68 17.22 -24.27
N LYS A 62 0.84 16.06 -24.94
CA LYS A 62 -0.28 15.22 -25.39
C LYS A 62 -0.34 13.93 -24.60
N ASN A 63 -1.54 13.56 -24.15
CA ASN A 63 -1.76 12.29 -23.49
C ASN A 63 -1.51 11.13 -24.47
N VAL A 64 -0.88 10.08 -23.96
CA VAL A 64 -0.52 8.88 -24.69
C VAL A 64 -1.24 7.73 -24.03
N ASN A 65 -2.20 7.14 -24.75
CA ASN A 65 -2.86 5.93 -24.30
C ASN A 65 -1.83 4.81 -24.13
N ASP A 66 -2.08 3.92 -23.18
CA ASP A 66 -1.23 2.76 -22.89
C ASP A 66 0.20 3.09 -22.42
N LEU A 67 0.54 4.36 -22.16
CA LEU A 67 1.72 4.75 -21.38
C LEU A 67 1.27 4.98 -19.94
N THR A 68 1.44 3.98 -19.06
CA THR A 68 0.93 4.03 -17.69
C THR A 68 1.88 3.39 -16.70
N SER A 69 1.70 3.70 -15.42
CA SER A 69 2.34 3.02 -14.28
C SER A 69 1.49 3.18 -13.04
N TRP A 70 1.78 2.45 -11.98
CA TRP A 70 1.22 2.70 -10.66
C TRP A 70 2.30 2.61 -9.59
N ALA A 71 2.09 3.32 -8.48
CA ALA A 71 2.91 3.19 -7.29
C ALA A 71 2.04 2.98 -6.05
N LYS A 72 2.38 1.98 -5.24
CA LYS A 72 1.75 1.73 -3.94
C LYS A 72 2.68 2.19 -2.84
N PHE A 73 2.22 3.18 -2.08
CA PHE A 73 2.93 3.75 -0.94
C PHE A 73 2.42 3.09 0.33
N THR A 74 3.34 2.63 1.17
CA THR A 74 3.04 2.10 2.51
C THR A 74 3.78 2.93 3.52
N LEU A 75 3.08 3.58 4.44
CA LEU A 75 3.74 4.34 5.51
C LEU A 75 4.34 3.35 6.51
N GLN A 76 5.66 3.18 6.49
CA GLN A 76 6.37 2.24 7.36
C GLN A 76 6.66 2.82 8.74
N SER A 77 6.90 4.12 8.82
CA SER A 77 7.18 4.83 10.07
C SER A 77 6.86 6.30 9.94
N PHE A 78 6.37 6.91 11.01
CA PHE A 78 6.25 8.36 11.14
C PHE A 78 6.51 8.82 12.57
N THR A 79 7.47 9.71 12.76
CA THR A 79 7.91 10.22 14.07
C THR A 79 7.56 11.69 14.30
N GLY A 80 6.80 12.31 13.39
CA GLY A 80 6.54 13.74 13.36
C GLY A 80 7.61 14.54 12.62
N THR A 81 8.88 14.12 12.67
CA THR A 81 9.99 14.75 11.92
C THR A 81 10.54 13.91 10.78
N GLU A 82 10.16 12.64 10.69
CA GLU A 82 10.61 11.72 9.64
C GLU A 82 9.46 10.83 9.24
N ALA A 83 9.25 10.68 7.93
CA ALA A 83 8.33 9.73 7.32
C ALA A 83 9.13 8.74 6.45
N ILE A 84 8.89 7.45 6.66
CA ILE A 84 9.48 6.37 5.87
C ILE A 84 8.37 5.67 5.10
N PHE A 85 8.51 5.58 3.79
CA PHE A 85 7.58 4.90 2.90
C PHE A 85 8.25 3.70 2.26
N GLY A 86 7.60 2.55 2.35
CA GLY A 86 7.85 1.43 1.43
C GLY A 86 7.04 1.67 0.17
N ILE A 87 7.71 1.70 -0.98
CA ILE A 87 7.08 1.99 -2.27
C ILE A 87 7.24 0.79 -3.18
N GLN A 88 6.14 0.33 -3.76
CA GLN A 88 6.12 -0.57 -4.89
C GLN A 88 5.78 0.24 -6.14
N LEU A 89 6.49 0.00 -7.24
CA LEU A 89 6.34 0.71 -8.50
C LEU A 89 6.32 -0.30 -9.65
N ASP A 90 5.39 -0.13 -10.57
CA ASP A 90 5.28 -0.97 -11.76
C ASP A 90 4.99 -0.12 -13.00
N ASN A 91 5.62 -0.47 -14.11
CA ASN A 91 5.38 0.17 -15.39
C ASN A 91 4.41 -0.66 -16.21
N THR A 92 3.13 -0.30 -16.12
CA THR A 92 2.02 -0.99 -16.78
C THR A 92 1.77 -0.50 -18.20
N SER A 93 2.77 0.06 -18.87
CA SER A 93 2.61 0.45 -20.27
C SER A 93 2.26 -0.77 -21.14
N THR A 94 1.37 -0.62 -22.12
CA THR A 94 0.93 -1.72 -23.00
C THR A 94 0.79 -1.22 -24.45
N GLY A 95 -0.01 -1.88 -25.29
CA GLY A 95 -0.39 -1.32 -26.60
C GLY A 95 0.77 -1.08 -27.58
N ASN A 96 1.74 -1.99 -27.63
CA ASN A 96 3.02 -1.85 -28.37
C ASN A 96 3.90 -0.69 -27.92
N ILE A 97 3.62 -0.05 -26.78
CA ILE A 97 4.49 0.95 -26.17
C ILE A 97 5.39 0.27 -25.16
N THR A 98 6.69 0.53 -25.25
CA THR A 98 7.64 0.21 -24.17
C THR A 98 8.20 1.51 -23.61
N SER A 99 8.44 1.53 -22.31
CA SER A 99 8.98 2.69 -21.63
C SER A 99 9.68 2.27 -20.33
N ARG A 100 10.21 3.26 -19.61
CA ARG A 100 10.75 3.08 -18.26
C ARG A 100 10.41 4.25 -17.35
N THR A 101 9.98 3.97 -16.13
CA THR A 101 9.72 4.95 -15.07
C THR A 101 11.03 5.43 -14.44
N SER A 102 11.69 6.36 -15.13
CA SER A 102 13.01 6.89 -14.75
C SER A 102 13.04 7.77 -13.51
N ALA A 103 11.89 8.31 -13.06
CA ALA A 103 11.78 9.07 -11.84
C ALA A 103 10.36 8.95 -11.25
N LEU A 104 10.24 9.08 -9.94
CA LEU A 104 8.98 9.17 -9.19
C LEU A 104 9.08 10.33 -8.20
N GLY A 105 8.01 11.10 -7.99
CA GLY A 105 7.99 12.12 -6.96
C GLY A 105 6.60 12.52 -6.50
N PHE A 106 6.55 13.37 -5.50
CA PHE A 106 5.35 13.96 -4.90
C PHE A 106 5.69 15.22 -4.09
N ASN A 107 4.66 15.95 -3.67
CA ASN A 107 4.74 17.05 -2.70
C ASN A 107 4.24 16.63 -1.33
N LEU A 108 4.71 17.30 -0.28
CA LEU A 108 4.14 17.25 1.06
C LEU A 108 3.45 18.57 1.41
N ASP A 109 2.14 18.54 1.55
CA ASP A 109 1.39 19.72 1.99
C ASP A 109 1.28 19.75 3.52
N GLY A 110 1.42 20.93 4.12
CA GLY A 110 1.39 21.10 5.58
C GLY A 110 2.69 20.71 6.31
N ALA A 111 3.72 20.31 5.56
CA ALA A 111 5.07 20.06 6.06
C ALA A 111 6.12 20.58 5.07
N GLU A 112 7.37 20.75 5.52
CA GLU A 112 8.48 21.17 4.66
C GLU A 112 9.57 20.09 4.69
N ILE A 113 10.02 19.67 3.51
CA ILE A 113 11.06 18.66 3.38
C ILE A 113 12.44 19.28 3.59
N LYS A 114 13.14 18.82 4.63
CA LYS A 114 14.55 19.13 4.88
C LYS A 114 15.47 18.32 3.96
N SER A 115 15.22 17.02 3.84
CA SER A 115 16.00 16.12 2.99
C SER A 115 15.22 14.88 2.63
N ALA A 116 15.50 14.30 1.47
CA ALA A 116 14.98 13.01 1.05
C ALA A 116 16.13 12.03 0.77
N SER A 117 15.88 10.74 0.93
CA SER A 117 16.82 9.67 0.57
C SER A 117 16.06 8.43 0.13
N VAL A 118 16.72 7.58 -0.66
CA VAL A 118 16.15 6.33 -1.17
C VAL A 118 17.12 5.18 -0.95
N THR A 119 16.59 4.00 -0.63
CA THR A 119 17.32 2.74 -0.56
C THR A 119 16.52 1.62 -1.23
N GLY A 120 17.19 0.53 -1.60
CA GLY A 120 16.48 -0.69 -1.97
C GLY A 120 16.22 -0.94 -3.46
N GLY A 121 16.91 -0.29 -4.40
CA GLY A 121 17.10 -0.87 -5.73
C GLY A 121 16.95 0.08 -6.92
N VAL A 122 15.72 0.40 -7.31
CA VAL A 122 15.45 1.02 -8.63
C VAL A 122 15.90 2.46 -8.79
N PHE A 123 16.00 3.20 -7.69
CA PHE A 123 16.56 4.55 -7.66
C PHE A 123 17.71 4.60 -6.67
N ALA A 124 18.76 5.35 -7.00
CA ALA A 124 19.93 5.53 -6.15
C ALA A 124 20.02 6.91 -5.49
N ASN A 125 19.25 7.89 -5.96
CA ASN A 125 19.32 9.27 -5.49
C ASN A 125 17.93 9.83 -5.22
N ALA A 126 17.89 10.82 -4.33
CA ALA A 126 16.71 11.62 -4.07
C ALA A 126 17.08 13.10 -4.14
N HIS A 127 16.23 13.89 -4.76
CA HIS A 127 16.33 15.33 -4.85
C HIS A 127 15.13 15.97 -4.17
N THR A 128 15.36 17.13 -3.57
CA THR A 128 14.29 17.95 -2.99
C THR A 128 14.11 19.24 -3.75
N ASN A 129 12.87 19.75 -3.81
CA ASN A 129 12.53 21.02 -4.47
C ASN A 129 13.05 21.13 -5.91
N ASP A 130 12.80 20.09 -6.71
CA ASP A 130 13.20 20.02 -8.12
C ASP A 130 11.95 20.05 -9.00
N SER A 131 12.02 19.55 -10.23
CA SER A 131 10.89 19.50 -11.16
C SER A 131 11.05 18.37 -12.16
N LEU A 132 9.91 17.89 -12.63
CA LEU A 132 9.83 16.94 -13.73
C LEU A 132 9.77 17.69 -15.08
N PRO A 133 10.23 17.08 -16.19
CA PRO A 133 10.26 17.73 -17.49
C PRO A 133 8.85 17.92 -18.09
N ASN A 134 8.78 18.33 -19.36
CA ASN A 134 7.53 18.40 -20.14
C ASN A 134 6.43 19.29 -19.54
N GLY A 135 6.81 20.33 -18.81
CA GLY A 135 5.84 21.27 -18.21
C GLY A 135 5.06 20.68 -17.03
N PHE A 136 5.51 19.55 -16.46
CA PHE A 136 4.87 18.97 -15.27
C PHE A 136 4.87 19.96 -14.09
N GLY A 137 6.02 20.57 -13.83
CA GLY A 137 6.22 21.57 -12.78
C GLY A 137 7.10 21.09 -11.63
N GLY A 138 7.10 21.87 -10.55
CA GLY A 138 7.88 21.62 -9.34
C GLY A 138 7.42 20.36 -8.60
N ILE A 139 8.36 19.69 -7.93
CA ILE A 139 8.11 18.54 -7.07
C ILE A 139 9.03 18.58 -5.86
N GLU A 140 8.51 18.31 -4.67
CA GLU A 140 9.29 18.51 -3.44
C GLU A 140 10.14 17.31 -3.07
N ALA A 141 9.66 16.09 -3.30
CA ALA A 141 10.43 14.86 -3.20
C ALA A 141 10.48 14.19 -4.57
N CYS A 142 11.68 13.86 -5.03
CA CYS A 142 11.86 13.13 -6.27
C CYS A 142 12.97 12.08 -6.15
N PHE A 143 12.68 10.87 -6.61
CA PHE A 143 13.57 9.71 -6.60
C PHE A 143 13.96 9.37 -8.02
N ILE A 144 15.26 9.25 -8.27
CA ILE A 144 15.84 9.07 -9.60
C ILE A 144 17.18 8.33 -9.49
N ASN A 145 17.64 7.75 -10.59
CA ASN A 145 18.94 7.06 -10.62
C ASN A 145 20.13 7.94 -11.06
N ASN A 146 19.88 9.17 -11.48
CA ASN A 146 20.93 10.14 -11.79
C ASN A 146 21.28 10.98 -10.55
N LYS A 147 22.45 11.62 -10.56
CA LYS A 147 22.93 12.46 -9.46
C LYS A 147 22.58 13.95 -9.60
N ASN A 148 21.94 14.33 -10.70
CA ASN A 148 21.89 15.74 -11.12
C ASN A 148 20.56 16.38 -10.74
N ASN A 149 19.48 15.93 -11.35
CA ASN A 149 18.16 16.54 -11.22
C ASN A 149 17.08 15.62 -11.81
N CYS A 150 15.84 15.96 -11.49
CA CYS A 150 14.64 15.24 -11.91
C CYS A 150 14.12 15.63 -13.30
N LYS A 151 14.64 16.72 -13.89
CA LYS A 151 14.34 17.13 -15.28
C LYS A 151 15.01 16.21 -16.31
N GLY A 152 16.16 15.63 -15.97
CA GLY A 152 17.02 14.86 -16.86
C GLY A 152 18.17 15.65 -17.48
N GLY A 153 18.85 15.04 -18.45
CA GLY A 153 19.91 15.71 -19.23
C GLY A 153 21.36 15.37 -18.84
N GLY A 154 21.65 14.16 -18.35
CA GLY A 154 23.03 13.70 -18.13
C GLY A 154 23.27 12.36 -18.82
N GLY A 155 24.30 12.29 -19.66
CA GLY A 155 24.71 11.11 -20.45
C GLY A 155 25.33 9.96 -19.66
N GLU A 156 25.20 9.91 -18.34
CA GLU A 156 25.79 8.87 -17.52
C GLU A 156 24.76 8.22 -16.59
N GLY A 157 24.74 6.88 -16.56
CA GLY A 157 24.13 6.12 -15.47
C GLY A 157 22.60 6.13 -15.35
N ASN A 158 21.85 6.69 -16.31
CA ASN A 158 20.39 6.66 -16.33
C ASN A 158 19.84 5.23 -16.58
N GLN A 159 20.20 4.20 -15.82
CA GLN A 159 19.73 2.81 -16.01
C GLN A 159 18.81 2.31 -14.87
N GLY A 160 18.33 3.19 -13.99
CA GLY A 160 17.36 2.82 -12.94
C GLY A 160 15.90 3.11 -13.30
N GLY A 161 14.98 2.80 -12.41
CA GLY A 161 13.54 2.82 -12.65
C GLY A 161 12.99 1.44 -13.01
N VAL A 162 11.74 1.41 -13.49
CA VAL A 162 11.03 0.17 -13.84
C VAL A 162 10.61 0.20 -15.31
N SER A 163 11.07 -0.78 -16.08
CA SER A 163 10.73 -0.95 -17.49
C SER A 163 9.44 -1.77 -17.63
N THR A 164 8.77 -1.66 -18.77
CA THR A 164 7.47 -2.33 -19.04
C THR A 164 7.43 -3.85 -18.80
N ALA A 165 8.58 -4.54 -18.79
CA ALA A 165 8.67 -5.98 -18.58
C ALA A 165 9.34 -6.39 -17.26
N ASP A 166 9.73 -5.43 -16.41
CA ASP A 166 10.46 -5.71 -15.18
C ASP A 166 9.52 -6.21 -14.06
N GLY A 167 8.21 -5.97 -14.21
CA GLY A 167 7.21 -6.20 -13.17
C GLY A 167 7.34 -5.24 -12.00
N VAL A 168 6.77 -5.62 -10.86
CA VAL A 168 6.76 -4.78 -9.66
C VAL A 168 8.14 -4.72 -9.01
N ALA A 169 8.70 -3.52 -8.90
CA ALA A 169 9.89 -3.26 -8.12
C ALA A 169 9.55 -2.55 -6.81
N ALA A 170 10.35 -2.77 -5.77
CA ALA A 170 10.16 -2.15 -4.46
C ALA A 170 11.40 -1.35 -4.04
N PHE A 171 11.19 -0.27 -3.30
CA PHE A 171 12.24 0.54 -2.68
C PHE A 171 11.71 1.28 -1.46
N THR A 172 12.59 1.80 -0.63
CA THR A 172 12.23 2.61 0.54
C THR A 172 12.61 4.06 0.32
N ALA A 173 11.63 4.95 0.46
CA ALA A 173 11.84 6.39 0.47
C ALA A 173 11.77 6.90 1.90
N LYS A 174 12.73 7.75 2.28
CA LYS A 174 12.74 8.43 3.56
C LYS A 174 12.73 9.93 3.34
N VAL A 175 11.82 10.62 4.01
CA VAL A 175 11.68 12.07 3.96
C VAL A 175 11.83 12.62 5.38
N GLN A 176 12.79 13.52 5.56
CA GLN A 176 12.99 14.24 6.81
C GLN A 176 12.38 15.63 6.69
N LEU A 177 11.65 16.02 7.72
CA LEU A 177 10.93 17.29 7.79
C LEU A 177 11.74 18.32 8.57
N THR A 178 11.55 19.59 8.22
CA THR A 178 12.23 20.71 8.90
C THR A 178 11.76 20.89 10.34
N LYS A 179 10.49 20.56 10.62
CA LYS A 179 9.85 20.68 11.95
C LYS A 179 8.98 19.45 12.22
N SER A 180 8.70 19.20 13.50
CA SER A 180 7.76 18.16 13.89
C SER A 180 6.33 18.56 13.55
N VAL A 181 5.58 17.67 12.90
CA VAL A 181 4.16 17.83 12.57
C VAL A 181 3.36 16.63 13.08
N GLN A 182 2.07 16.82 13.36
CA GLN A 182 1.21 15.71 13.81
C GLN A 182 0.63 14.92 12.62
N SER A 183 0.41 15.62 11.51
CA SER A 183 -0.02 15.06 10.23
C SER A 183 0.51 15.93 9.08
N PHE A 184 0.46 15.39 7.88
CA PHE A 184 0.73 16.09 6.62
C PHE A 184 -0.16 15.50 5.52
N ALA A 185 -0.17 16.13 4.35
CA ALA A 185 -0.83 15.62 3.16
C ALA A 185 0.19 15.36 2.05
N MET A 186 -0.16 14.51 1.10
CA MET A 186 0.65 14.22 -0.09
C MET A 186 -0.13 14.56 -1.35
N SER A 187 0.49 15.31 -2.26
CA SER A 187 -0.14 15.72 -3.52
C SER A 187 0.86 15.76 -4.68
N ASN A 188 0.39 16.19 -5.85
CA ASN A 188 1.20 16.44 -7.04
C ASN A 188 2.13 15.26 -7.40
N PHE A 189 1.58 14.04 -7.31
CA PHE A 189 2.30 12.84 -7.66
C PHE A 189 2.72 12.87 -9.12
N GLY A 190 4.00 12.59 -9.39
CA GLY A 190 4.56 12.63 -10.73
C GLY A 190 5.47 11.45 -11.01
N VAL A 191 5.43 10.97 -12.25
CA VAL A 191 6.38 9.98 -12.76
C VAL A 191 7.01 10.50 -14.04
N ARG A 192 8.25 10.12 -14.31
CA ARG A 192 8.91 10.40 -15.59
C ARG A 192 9.10 9.13 -16.39
N TYR A 193 8.59 9.13 -17.61
CA TYR A 193 8.84 8.09 -18.59
C TYR A 193 10.04 8.46 -19.49
N GLN A 194 10.90 7.48 -19.71
CA GLN A 194 12.03 7.55 -20.64
C GLN A 194 12.07 6.34 -21.54
N SER A 195 12.83 6.47 -22.63
CA SER A 195 13.00 5.41 -23.62
C SER A 195 11.66 4.91 -24.15
N ILE A 196 10.74 5.85 -24.40
CA ILE A 196 9.41 5.53 -24.91
C ILE A 196 9.55 5.14 -26.38
N ASN A 197 9.20 3.91 -26.70
CA ASN A 197 9.26 3.35 -28.05
C ASN A 197 7.93 2.72 -28.44
N GLY A 198 7.65 2.65 -29.74
CA GLY A 198 6.39 2.14 -30.26
C GLY A 198 5.29 3.21 -30.28
N GLY A 199 4.14 2.91 -30.88
CA GLY A 199 3.05 3.90 -31.05
C GLY A 199 3.46 5.16 -31.84
N GLY A 200 4.51 5.09 -32.66
CA GLY A 200 5.09 6.24 -33.37
C GLY A 200 6.24 6.94 -32.64
N PHE A 201 6.62 6.48 -31.44
CA PHE A 201 7.77 7.01 -30.69
C PHE A 201 9.05 6.19 -30.95
N SER A 202 10.19 6.89 -30.95
CA SER A 202 11.53 6.30 -31.03
C SER A 202 12.44 7.01 -30.02
N GLY A 203 12.53 6.46 -28.81
CA GLY A 203 13.32 7.01 -27.72
C GLY A 203 12.77 8.30 -27.10
N ALA A 204 11.46 8.51 -27.11
CA ALA A 204 10.85 9.72 -26.55
C ALA A 204 10.93 9.78 -25.00
N SER A 205 10.65 10.95 -24.44
CA SER A 205 10.51 11.16 -22.98
C SER A 205 9.18 11.82 -22.67
N GLY A 206 8.56 11.36 -21.59
CA GLY A 206 7.24 11.76 -21.14
C GLY A 206 7.18 11.94 -19.63
N THR A 207 6.03 12.41 -19.16
CA THR A 207 5.70 12.52 -17.73
C THR A 207 4.29 12.02 -17.50
N GLY A 208 4.00 11.55 -16.29
CA GLY A 208 2.68 11.14 -15.86
C GLY A 208 2.25 11.87 -14.60
N ARG A 209 0.98 12.27 -14.54
CA ARG A 209 0.31 12.80 -13.35
C ARG A 209 -0.37 11.67 -12.61
N GLY A 210 -0.10 11.62 -11.31
CA GLY A 210 -0.65 10.62 -10.42
C GLY A 210 -2.03 10.99 -9.93
N THR A 211 -2.95 10.02 -10.00
CA THR A 211 -4.27 10.08 -9.38
C THR A 211 -4.34 8.99 -8.31
N PRO A 212 -4.55 9.34 -7.04
CA PRO A 212 -4.81 8.38 -6.00
C PRO A 212 -5.97 7.45 -6.33
N TYR A 213 -5.78 6.16 -6.09
CA TYR A 213 -6.79 5.14 -6.24
C TYR A 213 -7.21 4.60 -4.87
N TYR A 214 -8.50 4.73 -4.58
CA TYR A 214 -9.12 4.10 -3.43
C TYR A 214 -9.70 2.76 -3.87
N GLU A 215 -9.12 1.67 -3.37
CA GLU A 215 -9.78 0.38 -3.46
C GLU A 215 -10.86 0.31 -2.37
N PRO A 216 -12.15 0.20 -2.73
CA PRO A 216 -13.21 0.09 -1.73
C PRO A 216 -12.95 -1.12 -0.84
N PRO A 217 -13.21 -1.03 0.48
CA PRO A 217 -13.11 -2.19 1.34
C PRO A 217 -14.00 -3.29 0.77
N ALA A 218 -13.49 -4.52 0.71
CA ALA A 218 -14.30 -5.66 0.35
C ALA A 218 -15.59 -5.61 1.20
N PRO A 219 -16.78 -5.73 0.60
CA PRO A 219 -18.02 -5.72 1.36
C PRO A 219 -17.90 -6.70 2.52
N LYS A 220 -18.18 -6.25 3.74
CA LYS A 220 -18.26 -7.18 4.87
C LYS A 220 -19.25 -8.26 4.48
N ALA A 221 -18.81 -9.52 4.45
CA ALA A 221 -19.70 -10.64 4.19
C ALA A 221 -20.77 -10.65 5.29
N ILE A 222 -21.97 -10.19 4.95
CA ILE A 222 -23.12 -10.29 5.84
C ILE A 222 -23.49 -11.78 5.84
N PRO A 223 -23.55 -12.45 7.00
CA PRO A 223 -24.00 -13.83 7.07
C PRO A 223 -25.35 -13.95 6.37
N GLU A 224 -25.46 -14.88 5.43
CA GLU A 224 -26.71 -15.06 4.69
C GLU A 224 -27.86 -15.30 5.68
N PRO A 225 -29.10 -14.92 5.34
CA PRO A 225 -30.26 -15.13 6.21
C PRO A 225 -30.37 -16.58 6.69
N SER A 226 -29.96 -17.54 5.84
CA SER A 226 -29.89 -18.97 6.14
C SER A 226 -28.94 -19.29 7.30
N THR A 227 -27.81 -18.59 7.42
CA THR A 227 -26.81 -18.81 8.47
C THR A 227 -27.33 -18.29 9.82
N VAL A 228 -28.02 -17.15 9.81
CA VAL A 228 -28.69 -16.60 11.00
C VAL A 228 -29.82 -17.52 11.46
N THR A 229 -30.65 -17.99 10.52
CA THR A 229 -31.71 -18.97 10.82
C THR A 229 -31.13 -20.27 11.37
N ALA A 230 -30.06 -20.81 10.78
CA ALA A 230 -29.43 -22.04 11.24
C ALA A 230 -28.88 -21.91 12.67
N LEU A 231 -28.24 -20.77 13.00
CA LEU A 231 -27.76 -20.46 14.35
C LEU A 231 -28.90 -20.34 15.36
N LEU A 232 -30.01 -19.70 14.98
CA LEU A 232 -31.18 -19.60 15.86
C LEU A 232 -31.81 -20.98 16.09
N VAL A 233 -32.03 -21.77 15.03
CA VAL A 233 -32.65 -23.10 15.13
C VAL A 233 -31.78 -24.05 15.97
N THR A 234 -30.48 -24.07 15.76
CA THR A 234 -29.55 -24.89 16.56
C THR A 234 -29.49 -24.43 18.01
N GLY A 235 -29.47 -23.12 18.27
CA GLY A 235 -29.55 -22.56 19.62
C GLY A 235 -30.83 -22.98 20.37
N PHE A 236 -31.99 -22.87 19.70
CA PHE A 236 -33.27 -23.28 20.27
C PHE A 236 -33.37 -24.79 20.51
N ALA A 237 -32.86 -25.61 19.59
CA ALA A 237 -32.84 -27.07 19.74
C ALA A 237 -31.99 -27.51 20.95
N PHE A 238 -30.82 -26.89 21.14
CA PHE A 238 -29.94 -27.18 22.28
C PHE A 238 -30.60 -26.79 23.61
N LEU A 239 -31.27 -25.64 23.67
CA LEU A 239 -32.02 -25.18 24.85
C LEU A 239 -33.20 -26.10 25.19
N GLN A 240 -33.96 -26.56 24.19
CA GLN A 240 -35.06 -27.51 24.41
C GLN A 240 -34.55 -28.87 24.91
N GLN A 241 -33.45 -29.37 24.35
CA GLN A 241 -32.86 -30.64 24.77
C GLN A 241 -32.33 -30.56 26.21
N ARG A 242 -31.77 -29.42 26.61
CA ARG A 242 -31.35 -29.17 28.00
C ARG A 242 -32.52 -29.15 28.97
N ARG A 243 -33.63 -28.50 28.61
CA ARG A 243 -34.85 -28.49 29.44
C ARG A 243 -35.44 -29.89 29.62
N ARG A 244 -35.48 -30.71 28.57
CA ARG A 244 -35.97 -32.09 28.66
C ARG A 244 -35.14 -32.96 29.60
N LYS A 245 -33.81 -32.79 29.62
CA LYS A 245 -32.92 -33.52 30.53
C LYS A 245 -33.04 -33.11 32.01
N GLN A 246 -33.57 -31.93 32.33
CA GLN A 246 -33.78 -31.51 33.73
C GLN A 246 -35.13 -31.96 34.32
N VAL A 247 -36.11 -32.32 33.49
CA VAL A 247 -37.42 -32.80 33.94
C VAL A 247 -37.43 -34.31 34.23
N THR A 248 -36.35 -35.03 33.88
CA THR A 248 -36.21 -36.48 34.12
C THR A 248 -35.25 -36.79 35.29
N LYS A 249 -35.46 -36.11 36.42
CA LYS A 249 -34.91 -36.49 37.72
C LYS A 249 -36.00 -36.48 38.77
#